data_AF-A0A9X4MLP2-F1
#
_entry.id   AF-A0A9X4MLP2-F1
#
_cell.length_a   1.000
_cell.length_b   1.000
_cell.length_c   1.000
_cell.angle_alpha   90.00
_cell.angle_beta   90.00
_cell.angle_gamma   90.00
#
_symmetry.space_group_name_H-M   'P 1'
#
loop_
_entity.id
_entity.type
_entity.pdbx_description
1 polymer ?
#
loop_
_entity_poly.entity_id
_entity_poly.type
_entity_poly.pdbx_seq_one_letter_code
_entity_poly.pdbx_strand_id
1 'polypeptide(L)'
;MINRNDLPVLEHNINSIITLISDYGCRHSPDMSRLKLIQKNIKIFQECNEGWDELIKYILEDWNTAMRSQEKIIDCYIPIKDIDLKAKYNKELEECFKRLDALFDTSWMNKRKWYSVRELIELGKSGITDPMWNSKFSFVVQGAELLKSQIVGISDVVWTYAKCLGVTSIDDELVKWFQSDIPAFGYVSLADMSKLENGEYIVRYFLTSVPLGFP
;
A
#
# COMPACT_ATOMS: atom_id res chain seq x y z
N MET A 1 8.51 -4.23 27.91
CA MET A 1 9.61 -3.36 28.38
C MET A 1 10.81 -3.63 27.50
N ILE A 2 11.32 -2.62 26.81
CA ILE A 2 12.44 -2.75 25.86
C ILE A 2 13.73 -2.99 26.66
N ASN A 3 14.51 -3.97 26.25
CA ASN A 3 15.77 -4.33 26.92
C ASN A 3 16.95 -4.20 25.95
N ARG A 4 18.18 -4.26 26.49
CA ARG A 4 19.41 -4.01 25.72
C ARG A 4 19.58 -4.95 24.52
N ASN A 5 19.01 -6.15 24.55
CA ASN A 5 19.08 -7.10 23.43
C ASN A 5 18.21 -6.66 22.23
N ASP A 6 17.29 -5.70 22.43
CA ASP A 6 16.46 -5.14 21.36
C ASP A 6 17.19 -4.04 20.57
N LEU A 7 18.35 -3.55 21.06
CA LEU A 7 19.10 -2.47 20.42
C LEU A 7 19.45 -2.75 18.94
N PRO A 8 19.93 -3.94 18.54
CA PRO A 8 20.20 -4.24 17.14
C PRO A 8 18.92 -4.22 16.28
N VAL A 9 17.78 -4.62 16.86
CA VAL A 9 16.49 -4.59 16.18
C VAL A 9 16.04 -3.14 15.99
N LEU A 10 16.14 -2.29 17.01
CA LEU A 10 15.85 -0.86 16.92
C LEU A 10 16.70 -0.18 15.85
N GLU A 11 18.02 -0.37 15.92
CA GLU A 11 18.97 0.23 14.98
C GLU A 11 18.68 -0.19 13.54
N HIS A 12 18.56 -1.50 13.30
CA HIS A 12 18.32 -2.03 11.96
C HIS A 12 17.04 -1.46 11.35
N ASN A 13 15.92 -1.52 12.06
CA ASN A 13 14.64 -1.10 11.51
C ASN A 13 14.55 0.42 11.32
N ILE A 14 15.10 1.23 12.24
CA ILE A 14 15.16 2.69 12.07
C ILE A 14 16.03 3.06 10.87
N ASN A 15 17.20 2.43 10.73
CA ASN A 15 18.09 2.67 9.58
C ASN A 15 17.41 2.28 8.27
N SER A 16 16.77 1.10 8.20
CA SER A 16 16.06 0.62 7.02
C SER A 16 14.92 1.57 6.62
N ILE A 17 14.11 2.05 7.57
CA ILE A 17 13.06 3.05 7.29
C ILE A 17 13.67 4.33 6.72
N ILE A 18 14.72 4.85 7.35
CA ILE A 18 15.38 6.09 6.90
C ILE A 18 15.92 5.93 5.48
N THR A 19 16.63 4.82 5.21
CA THR A 19 17.22 4.52 3.90
C THR A 19 16.13 4.37 2.84
N LEU A 20 15.12 3.52 3.06
CA LEU A 20 14.04 3.30 2.10
C LEU A 20 13.31 4.60 1.74
N ILE A 21 12.97 5.42 2.74
CA ILE A 21 12.30 6.70 2.49
C ILE A 21 13.23 7.70 1.79
N SER A 22 14.52 7.73 2.13
CA SER A 22 15.47 8.67 1.51
C SER A 22 15.77 8.30 0.05
N ASP A 23 15.89 7.01 -0.25
CA ASP A 23 16.26 6.52 -1.57
C ASP A 23 15.10 6.58 -2.58
N TYR A 24 13.87 6.31 -2.11
CA TYR A 24 12.71 6.15 -3.00
C TYR A 24 11.58 7.18 -2.77
N GLY A 25 11.69 8.01 -1.73
CA GLY A 25 10.62 8.90 -1.28
C GLY A 25 9.48 8.16 -0.56
N CYS A 26 8.64 8.91 0.17
CA CYS A 26 7.39 8.39 0.75
C CYS A 26 6.25 9.41 0.59
N ARG A 27 5.04 8.90 0.35
CA ARG A 27 3.77 9.63 0.53
C ARG A 27 3.37 9.57 1.99
N HIS A 28 3.04 10.69 2.63
CA HIS A 28 2.69 10.73 4.06
C HIS A 28 3.83 10.24 4.98
N SER A 29 5.06 10.72 4.70
CA SER A 29 6.25 10.36 5.47
C SER A 29 6.12 10.74 6.97
N PRO A 30 6.66 9.92 7.89
CA PRO A 30 6.93 10.36 9.26
C PRO A 30 7.93 11.53 9.26
N ASP A 31 8.04 12.23 10.39
CA ASP A 31 9.05 13.29 10.58
C ASP A 31 10.46 12.69 10.53
N MET A 32 11.11 12.88 9.39
CA MET A 32 12.45 12.37 9.13
C MET A 32 13.52 12.99 10.04
N SER A 33 13.29 14.20 10.56
CA SER A 33 14.23 14.84 11.49
C SER A 33 14.25 14.10 12.82
N ARG A 34 13.07 13.68 13.30
CA ARG A 34 12.93 12.88 14.52
C ARG A 34 13.50 11.48 14.36
N LEU A 35 13.26 10.81 13.24
CA LEU A 35 13.88 9.50 12.97
C LEU A 35 15.42 9.58 12.94
N LYS A 36 15.99 10.64 12.36
CA LYS A 36 17.44 10.87 12.36
C LYS A 36 17.99 11.17 13.76
N LEU A 37 17.22 11.82 14.63
CA LEU A 37 17.60 12.00 16.05
C LEU A 37 17.65 10.66 16.78
N ILE A 38 16.66 9.78 16.59
CA ILE A 38 16.67 8.41 17.13
C ILE A 38 17.93 7.67 16.68
N GLN A 39 18.22 7.66 15.37
CA GLN A 39 19.41 7.05 14.80
C GLN A 39 20.70 7.58 15.44
N LYS A 40 20.80 8.90 15.63
CA LYS A 40 21.95 9.55 16.27
C LYS A 40 22.10 9.11 17.74
N ASN A 41 21.01 9.09 18.50
CA ASN A 41 21.03 8.73 19.92
C ASN A 41 21.44 7.26 20.13
N ILE A 42 20.99 6.36 19.24
CA ILE A 42 21.44 4.96 19.23
C ILE A 42 22.96 4.86 19.07
N LYS A 43 23.54 5.60 18.11
CA LYS A 43 25.00 5.60 17.87
C LYS A 43 25.78 6.12 19.08
N ILE A 44 25.32 7.22 19.68
CA ILE A 44 25.95 7.78 20.89
C ILE A 44 25.91 6.76 22.03
N PHE A 45 24.79 6.06 22.22
CA PHE A 45 24.71 5.01 23.23
C PHE A 45 25.68 3.86 22.95
N GLN A 46 25.86 3.46 21.70
CA GLN A 46 26.83 2.41 21.36
C GLN A 46 28.28 2.82 21.63
N GLU A 47 28.60 4.11 21.49
CA GLU A 47 29.93 4.66 21.80
C GLU A 47 30.18 4.79 23.31
N CYS A 48 29.19 5.23 24.09
CA CYS A 48 29.34 5.50 25.51
C CYS A 48 28.95 4.31 26.42
N ASN A 49 28.05 3.43 25.96
CA ASN A 49 27.46 2.29 26.68
C ASN A 49 26.80 2.64 28.04
N GLU A 50 26.36 3.90 28.20
CA GLU A 50 25.76 4.45 29.41
C GLU A 50 24.39 5.08 29.10
N GLY A 51 23.50 5.14 30.10
CA GLY A 51 22.20 5.83 29.98
C GLY A 51 21.14 5.09 29.16
N TRP A 52 20.97 3.78 29.41
CA TRP A 52 19.96 2.96 28.69
C TRP A 52 18.53 3.45 28.91
N ASP A 53 18.17 3.79 30.14
CA ASP A 53 16.81 4.19 30.49
C ASP A 53 16.48 5.55 29.86
N GLU A 54 17.45 6.47 29.85
CA GLU A 54 17.35 7.76 29.16
C GLU A 54 17.23 7.59 27.65
N LEU A 55 18.04 6.71 27.04
CA LEU A 55 17.95 6.41 25.62
C LEU A 55 16.53 5.94 25.25
N ILE A 56 16.01 4.93 25.95
CA ILE A 56 14.69 4.38 25.66
C ILE A 56 13.59 5.43 25.82
N LYS A 57 13.67 6.25 26.86
CA LYS A 57 12.75 7.38 27.04
C LYS A 57 12.77 8.33 25.83
N TYR A 58 13.95 8.77 25.39
CA TYR A 58 14.05 9.68 24.25
C TYR A 58 13.61 9.04 22.94
N ILE A 59 13.95 7.77 22.70
CA ILE A 59 13.51 7.05 21.50
C ILE A 59 11.99 6.97 21.45
N LEU A 60 11.33 6.64 22.57
CA LEU A 60 9.87 6.57 22.63
C LEU A 60 9.20 7.93 22.38
N GLU A 61 9.74 9.00 22.96
CA GLU A 61 9.23 10.36 22.77
C GLU A 61 9.39 10.82 21.31
N ASP A 62 10.59 10.64 20.73
CA ASP A 62 10.86 11.00 19.34
C ASP A 62 10.09 10.12 18.35
N TRP A 63 9.91 8.82 18.64
CA TRP A 63 9.13 7.91 17.80
C TRP A 63 7.68 8.38 17.73
N ASN A 64 7.03 8.58 18.89
CA ASN A 64 5.66 9.05 18.93
C ASN A 64 5.49 10.42 18.26
N THR A 65 6.46 11.32 18.44
CA THR A 65 6.44 12.63 17.78
C THR A 65 6.60 12.49 16.26
N ALA A 66 7.50 11.63 15.81
CA ALA A 66 7.72 11.37 14.39
C ALA A 66 6.44 10.88 13.71
N MET A 67 5.75 9.96 14.37
CA MET A 67 4.54 9.34 13.85
C MET A 67 3.33 10.29 13.91
N ARG A 68 3.19 11.10 14.96
CA ARG A 68 2.06 12.04 15.16
C ARG A 68 2.05 13.26 14.25
N SER A 69 3.14 13.54 13.52
CA SER A 69 3.20 14.66 12.57
C SER A 69 2.10 14.63 11.49
N GLN A 70 1.42 13.49 11.31
CA GLN A 70 0.32 13.29 10.38
C GLN A 70 -1.09 13.29 11.04
N GLU A 71 -1.20 13.48 12.36
CA GLU A 71 -2.43 13.42 13.20
C GLU A 71 -3.30 12.14 13.10
N LYS A 72 -2.94 11.17 12.26
CA LYS A 72 -3.69 9.93 11.97
C LYS A 72 -2.75 8.73 11.86
N ILE A 73 -3.33 7.53 11.73
CA ILE A 73 -2.60 6.32 11.32
C ILE A 73 -1.85 6.64 10.02
N ILE A 74 -0.57 6.29 9.98
CA ILE A 74 0.34 6.70 8.91
C ILE A 74 0.00 5.94 7.65
N ASP A 75 -0.43 6.69 6.63
CA ASP A 75 -0.59 6.15 5.29
C ASP A 75 0.73 6.17 4.48
N CYS A 76 1.87 5.87 5.14
CA CYS A 76 3.20 5.93 4.49
C CYS A 76 3.38 4.77 3.54
N TYR A 77 3.70 5.11 2.30
CA TYR A 77 4.14 4.16 1.29
C TYR A 77 5.08 4.83 0.29
N ILE A 78 5.89 4.00 -0.35
CA ILE A 78 6.85 4.37 -1.39
C ILE A 78 6.13 4.34 -2.76
N PRO A 79 5.96 5.49 -3.44
CA PRO A 79 5.13 5.61 -4.64
C PRO A 79 5.90 5.23 -5.93
N ILE A 80 6.45 4.02 -5.98
CA ILE A 80 7.15 3.50 -7.16
C ILE A 80 6.15 3.03 -8.24
N LYS A 81 6.43 3.32 -9.50
CA LYS A 81 5.58 2.89 -10.64
C LYS A 81 5.70 1.40 -10.95
N ASP A 82 6.90 0.85 -10.84
CA ASP A 82 7.13 -0.58 -11.04
C ASP A 82 6.43 -1.39 -9.94
N ILE A 83 5.52 -2.29 -10.34
CA ILE A 83 4.64 -3.01 -9.42
C ILE A 83 5.44 -3.92 -8.48
N ASP A 84 6.46 -4.62 -8.99
CA ASP A 84 7.24 -5.56 -8.19
C ASP A 84 8.15 -4.84 -7.20
N LEU A 85 8.81 -3.75 -7.61
CA LEU A 85 9.59 -2.91 -6.71
C LEU A 85 8.72 -2.21 -5.67
N LYS A 86 7.55 -1.69 -6.07
CA LYS A 86 6.55 -1.10 -5.16
C LYS A 86 6.14 -2.14 -4.11
N ALA A 87 5.80 -3.36 -4.53
CA ALA A 87 5.40 -4.40 -3.59
C ALA A 87 6.55 -4.83 -2.67
N LYS A 88 7.76 -5.02 -3.21
CA LYS A 88 8.94 -5.41 -2.44
C LYS A 88 9.25 -4.39 -1.34
N TYR A 89 9.49 -3.13 -1.72
CA TYR A 89 9.97 -2.12 -0.76
C TYR A 89 8.89 -1.70 0.23
N ASN A 90 7.61 -1.70 -0.15
CA ASN A 90 6.56 -1.42 0.81
C ASN A 90 6.31 -2.59 1.79
N LYS A 91 6.47 -3.85 1.36
CA LYS A 91 6.46 -5.01 2.30
C LYS A 91 7.61 -4.90 3.30
N GLU A 92 8.80 -4.54 2.83
CA GLU A 92 9.98 -4.32 3.68
C GLU A 92 9.80 -3.16 4.67
N LEU A 93 9.29 -2.03 4.18
CA LEU A 93 8.99 -0.86 5.01
C LEU A 93 7.95 -1.19 6.09
N GLU A 94 6.85 -1.85 5.72
CA GLU A 94 5.83 -2.27 6.69
C GLU A 94 6.35 -3.24 7.74
N GLU A 95 7.22 -4.17 7.36
CA GLU A 95 7.84 -5.10 8.30
C GLU A 95 8.71 -4.35 9.32
N CYS A 96 9.45 -3.33 8.88
CA CYS A 96 10.22 -2.49 9.78
C CYS A 96 9.33 -1.76 10.78
N PHE A 97 8.24 -1.14 10.31
CA PHE A 97 7.27 -0.50 11.19
C PHE A 97 6.62 -1.49 12.16
N LYS A 98 6.19 -2.67 11.70
CA LYS A 98 5.56 -3.69 12.56
C LYS A 98 6.49 -4.15 13.68
N ARG A 99 7.78 -4.33 13.40
CA ARG A 99 8.78 -4.69 14.43
C ARG A 99 8.95 -3.60 15.47
N LEU A 100 9.00 -2.33 15.04
CA LEU A 100 9.11 -1.20 15.95
C LEU A 100 7.82 -0.98 16.75
N ASP A 101 6.66 -1.07 16.12
CA ASP A 101 5.35 -1.00 16.77
C ASP A 101 5.21 -2.07 17.86
N ALA A 102 5.66 -3.31 17.60
CA ALA A 102 5.67 -4.37 18.60
C ALA A 102 6.63 -4.09 19.78
N LEU A 103 7.78 -3.46 19.53
CA LEU A 103 8.73 -3.08 20.59
C LEU A 103 8.21 -1.92 21.45
N PHE A 104 7.57 -0.93 20.81
CA PHE A 104 7.09 0.28 21.45
C PHE A 104 5.66 0.16 22.01
N ASP A 105 4.98 -0.96 21.78
CA ASP A 105 3.55 -1.17 22.10
C ASP A 105 2.67 -0.09 21.42
N THR A 106 2.95 0.17 20.14
CA THR A 106 2.22 1.12 19.30
C THR A 106 1.58 0.44 18.09
N SER A 107 0.73 1.16 17.37
CA SER A 107 0.06 0.65 16.15
C SER A 107 -0.14 1.80 15.15
N TRP A 108 0.95 2.30 14.60
CA TRP A 108 0.92 3.47 13.71
C TRP A 108 0.66 3.15 12.25
N MET A 109 0.74 1.87 11.85
CA MET A 109 0.56 1.43 10.46
C MET A 109 -0.73 0.63 10.23
N ASN A 110 -1.41 0.94 9.13
CA ASN A 110 -2.51 0.13 8.64
C ASN A 110 -1.99 -1.15 7.98
N LYS A 111 -2.71 -2.26 8.19
CA LYS A 111 -2.46 -3.49 7.45
C LYS A 111 -2.91 -3.31 5.99
N ARG A 112 -1.99 -3.54 5.05
CA ARG A 112 -2.28 -3.49 3.62
C ARG A 112 -1.88 -4.79 2.93
N LYS A 113 -2.31 -4.93 1.69
CA LYS A 113 -1.87 -6.00 0.80
C LYS A 113 -1.11 -5.38 -0.35
N TRP A 114 0.11 -5.86 -0.58
CA TRP A 114 0.97 -5.44 -1.67
C TRP A 114 1.09 -6.57 -2.67
N TYR A 115 0.80 -6.29 -3.94
CA TYR A 115 0.78 -7.31 -4.98
C TYR A 115 2.00 -7.19 -5.88
N SER A 116 2.74 -8.28 -6.02
CA SER A 116 3.66 -8.49 -7.15
C SER A 116 2.87 -8.73 -8.44
N VAL A 117 3.52 -8.54 -9.59
CA VAL A 117 2.96 -8.84 -10.91
C VAL A 117 2.50 -10.30 -10.97
N ARG A 118 3.31 -11.23 -10.45
CA ARG A 118 2.96 -12.65 -10.38
C ARG A 118 1.68 -12.90 -9.57
N GLU A 119 1.55 -12.29 -8.40
CA GLU A 119 0.35 -12.42 -7.57
C GLU A 119 -0.89 -11.89 -8.31
N LEU A 120 -0.79 -10.78 -9.03
CA LEU A 120 -1.89 -10.23 -9.83
C LEU A 120 -2.31 -11.18 -10.96
N ILE A 121 -1.34 -11.72 -11.71
CA ILE A 121 -1.60 -12.67 -12.80
C ILE A 121 -2.32 -13.92 -12.29
N GLU A 122 -1.87 -14.48 -11.17
CA GLU A 122 -2.49 -15.67 -10.56
C GLU A 122 -3.92 -15.37 -10.05
N LEU A 123 -4.16 -14.18 -9.51
CA LEU A 123 -5.52 -13.76 -9.15
C LEU A 123 -6.43 -13.71 -10.38
N GLY A 124 -5.97 -13.12 -11.49
CA GLY A 124 -6.70 -13.11 -12.75
C GLY A 124 -7.05 -14.51 -13.23
N LYS A 125 -6.10 -15.47 -13.15
CA LYS A 125 -6.34 -16.87 -13.53
C LYS A 125 -7.39 -17.54 -12.64
N SER A 126 -7.30 -17.34 -11.32
CA SER A 126 -8.26 -17.93 -10.38
C SER A 126 -9.69 -17.39 -10.58
N GLY A 127 -9.83 -16.09 -10.87
CA GLY A 127 -11.12 -15.45 -11.14
C GLY A 127 -11.82 -16.03 -12.37
N ILE A 128 -11.07 -16.39 -13.43
CA ILE A 128 -11.61 -17.05 -14.64
C ILE A 128 -12.33 -18.35 -14.29
N THR A 129 -11.79 -19.11 -13.34
CA THR A 129 -12.33 -20.42 -12.96
C THR A 129 -13.46 -20.36 -11.94
N ASP A 130 -13.74 -19.19 -11.36
CA ASP A 130 -14.80 -19.01 -10.36
C ASP A 130 -16.16 -18.79 -11.06
N PRO A 131 -17.12 -19.74 -10.95
CA PRO A 131 -18.43 -19.61 -11.60
C PRO A 131 -19.26 -18.45 -11.04
N MET A 132 -19.11 -18.15 -9.74
CA MET A 132 -19.82 -17.06 -9.08
C MET A 132 -19.32 -15.72 -9.62
N TRP A 133 -18.01 -15.61 -9.85
CA TRP A 133 -17.38 -14.44 -10.45
C TRP A 133 -17.87 -14.20 -11.87
N ASN A 134 -17.88 -15.26 -12.71
CA ASN A 134 -18.40 -15.19 -14.07
C ASN A 134 -19.89 -14.82 -14.09
N SER A 135 -20.69 -15.31 -13.15
CA SER A 135 -22.12 -14.96 -13.07
C SER A 135 -22.37 -13.48 -12.76
N LYS A 136 -21.56 -12.84 -11.90
CA LYS A 136 -21.70 -11.40 -11.57
C LYS A 136 -21.41 -10.52 -12.77
N PHE A 137 -20.34 -10.82 -13.50
CA PHE A 137 -19.96 -10.08 -14.70
C PHE A 137 -20.94 -10.32 -15.86
N SER A 138 -21.31 -11.59 -16.10
CA SER A 138 -22.21 -11.94 -17.20
C SER A 138 -23.61 -11.38 -17.02
N PHE A 139 -24.16 -11.35 -15.80
CA PHE A 139 -25.48 -10.77 -15.53
C PHE A 139 -25.58 -9.31 -15.96
N VAL A 140 -24.53 -8.51 -15.71
CA VAL A 140 -24.51 -7.08 -16.06
C VAL A 140 -24.36 -6.86 -17.57
N VAL A 141 -23.64 -7.75 -18.25
CA VAL A 141 -23.34 -7.61 -19.69
C VAL A 141 -24.43 -8.21 -20.59
N GLN A 142 -25.17 -9.23 -20.11
CA GLN A 142 -26.18 -9.93 -20.92
C GLN A 142 -27.47 -9.14 -21.19
N GLY A 143 -27.59 -7.91 -20.67
CA GLY A 143 -28.75 -7.04 -20.91
C GLY A 143 -28.43 -5.60 -21.32
N ALA A 144 -27.16 -5.23 -21.47
CA ALA A 144 -26.73 -3.86 -21.75
C ALA A 144 -26.01 -3.74 -23.09
N GLU A 145 -26.28 -2.67 -23.83
CA GLU A 145 -25.41 -2.26 -24.94
C GLU A 145 -24.04 -1.90 -24.37
N LEU A 146 -22.98 -2.49 -24.92
CA LEU A 146 -21.62 -2.24 -24.44
C LEU A 146 -21.24 -0.78 -24.68
N LEU A 147 -20.89 -0.09 -23.61
CA LEU A 147 -20.38 1.27 -23.66
C LEU A 147 -18.91 1.23 -24.09
N LYS A 148 -18.57 2.05 -25.08
CA LYS A 148 -17.20 2.17 -25.56
C LYS A 148 -16.29 2.74 -24.48
N SER A 149 -15.20 2.03 -24.20
CA SER A 149 -14.16 2.46 -23.26
C SER A 149 -13.47 3.74 -23.73
N GLN A 150 -13.23 4.66 -22.79
CA GLN A 150 -12.41 5.84 -23.02
C GLN A 150 -10.91 5.61 -22.77
N ILE A 151 -10.52 4.43 -22.26
CA ILE A 151 -9.14 4.11 -21.92
C ILE A 151 -8.62 3.02 -22.87
N VAL A 152 -7.53 3.32 -23.57
CA VAL A 152 -6.85 2.35 -24.43
C VAL A 152 -6.35 1.17 -23.60
N GLY A 153 -6.71 -0.06 -24.00
CA GLY A 153 -6.34 -1.29 -23.30
C GLY A 153 -7.34 -1.75 -22.23
N ILE A 154 -8.39 -0.97 -21.95
CA ILE A 154 -9.54 -1.41 -21.15
C ILE A 154 -10.66 -1.84 -22.10
N SER A 155 -11.19 -3.05 -21.92
CA SER A 155 -12.28 -3.57 -22.74
C SER A 155 -13.60 -2.86 -22.45
N ASP A 156 -14.47 -2.79 -23.47
CA ASP A 156 -15.82 -2.21 -23.34
C ASP A 156 -16.66 -2.95 -22.29
N VAL A 157 -16.40 -4.25 -22.08
CA VAL A 157 -17.03 -5.06 -21.03
C VAL A 157 -16.64 -4.55 -19.63
N VAL A 158 -15.35 -4.36 -19.38
CA VAL A 158 -14.84 -3.84 -18.10
C VAL A 158 -15.35 -2.43 -17.86
N TRP A 159 -15.33 -1.59 -18.89
CA TRP A 159 -15.82 -0.21 -18.82
C TRP A 159 -17.31 -0.15 -18.47
N THR A 160 -18.13 -0.92 -19.20
CA THR A 160 -19.58 -1.01 -18.96
C THR A 160 -19.87 -1.50 -17.55
N TYR A 161 -19.17 -2.54 -17.09
CA TYR A 161 -19.36 -3.05 -15.74
C TYR A 161 -19.01 -2.00 -14.68
N ALA A 162 -17.89 -1.29 -14.82
CA ALA A 162 -17.51 -0.23 -13.88
C ALA A 162 -18.55 0.92 -13.84
N LYS A 163 -19.16 1.27 -14.98
CA LYS A 163 -20.29 2.20 -15.04
C LYS A 163 -21.52 1.67 -14.29
N CYS A 164 -21.84 0.38 -14.44
CA CYS A 164 -22.94 -0.26 -13.71
C CYS A 164 -22.71 -0.36 -12.20
N LEU A 165 -21.45 -0.42 -11.75
CA LEU A 165 -21.13 -0.37 -10.31
C LEU A 165 -21.48 0.98 -9.68
N GLY A 166 -21.63 2.03 -10.50
CA GLY A 166 -22.03 3.36 -10.03
C GLY A 166 -20.89 4.19 -9.43
N VAL A 167 -19.62 3.78 -9.63
CA VAL A 167 -18.42 4.48 -9.09
C VAL A 167 -18.43 5.98 -9.41
N THR A 168 -18.85 6.34 -10.63
CA THR A 168 -19.20 7.70 -11.02
C THR A 168 -20.01 7.66 -12.32
N SER A 169 -20.93 8.61 -12.48
CA SER A 169 -21.68 8.79 -13.72
C SER A 169 -20.88 9.52 -14.80
N ILE A 170 -19.79 10.22 -14.44
CA ILE A 170 -19.00 11.07 -15.32
C ILE A 170 -17.82 10.28 -15.91
N ASP A 171 -17.68 10.29 -17.23
CA ASP A 171 -16.62 9.54 -17.92
C ASP A 171 -15.20 9.97 -17.49
N ASP A 172 -14.93 11.28 -17.46
CA ASP A 172 -13.61 11.82 -17.08
C ASP A 172 -13.20 11.44 -15.65
N GLU A 173 -14.17 11.37 -14.74
CA GLU A 173 -13.92 10.94 -13.36
C GLU A 173 -13.64 9.43 -13.30
N LEU A 174 -14.35 8.64 -14.11
CA LEU A 174 -14.08 7.21 -14.21
C LEU A 174 -12.68 6.96 -14.79
N VAL A 175 -12.27 7.74 -15.80
CA VAL A 175 -10.89 7.68 -16.33
C VAL A 175 -9.86 7.95 -15.23
N LYS A 176 -10.05 9.03 -14.45
CA LYS A 176 -9.16 9.36 -13.33
C LYS A 176 -9.13 8.25 -12.29
N TRP A 177 -10.27 7.65 -11.97
CA TRP A 177 -10.35 6.56 -11.01
C TRP A 177 -9.59 5.31 -11.48
N PHE A 178 -9.75 4.90 -12.74
CA PHE A 178 -8.99 3.78 -13.32
C PHE A 178 -7.47 4.01 -13.30
N GLN A 179 -7.03 5.26 -13.43
CA GLN A 179 -5.63 5.66 -13.46
C GLN A 179 -5.04 5.96 -12.06
N SER A 180 -5.86 5.99 -11.01
CA SER A 180 -5.42 6.31 -9.66
C SER A 180 -4.93 5.06 -8.92
N ASP A 181 -3.96 5.23 -8.02
CA ASP A 181 -3.57 4.17 -7.08
C ASP A 181 -4.72 3.95 -6.08
N ILE A 182 -5.25 2.73 -6.02
CA ILE A 182 -6.38 2.37 -5.15
C ILE A 182 -5.84 1.59 -3.93
N PRO A 183 -5.99 2.10 -2.69
CA PRO A 183 -5.45 1.44 -1.49
C PRO A 183 -5.89 -0.02 -1.32
N ALA A 184 -7.17 -0.31 -1.56
CA ALA A 184 -7.73 -1.66 -1.48
C ALA A 184 -7.10 -2.62 -2.50
N PHE A 185 -6.52 -2.09 -3.58
CA PHE A 185 -5.90 -2.84 -4.66
C PHE A 185 -4.37 -2.85 -4.55
N GLY A 186 -3.85 -2.57 -3.36
CA GLY A 186 -2.41 -2.52 -3.10
C GLY A 186 -1.72 -1.33 -3.74
N TYR A 187 -2.45 -0.22 -3.89
CA TYR A 187 -1.98 1.00 -4.54
C TYR A 187 -1.49 0.72 -5.96
N VAL A 188 -2.20 -0.13 -6.69
CA VAL A 188 -1.98 -0.34 -8.13
C VAL A 188 -3.23 0.10 -8.86
N SER A 189 -3.07 0.90 -9.90
CA SER A 189 -4.18 1.38 -10.72
C SER A 189 -4.75 0.25 -11.57
N LEU A 190 -6.06 0.29 -11.84
CA LEU A 190 -6.69 -0.69 -12.75
C LEU A 190 -6.12 -0.58 -14.17
N ALA A 191 -5.73 0.64 -14.58
CA ALA A 191 -5.08 0.89 -15.86
C ALA A 191 -3.68 0.26 -15.96
N ASP A 192 -2.94 0.12 -14.86
CA ASP A 192 -1.66 -0.58 -14.87
C ASP A 192 -1.84 -2.10 -14.82
N MET A 193 -2.83 -2.57 -14.06
CA MET A 193 -3.22 -3.99 -14.05
C MET A 193 -3.63 -4.49 -15.43
N SER A 194 -4.35 -3.66 -16.20
CA SER A 194 -4.84 -4.06 -17.54
C SER A 194 -3.73 -4.27 -18.57
N LYS A 195 -2.53 -3.72 -18.33
CA LYS A 195 -1.36 -3.86 -19.22
C LYS A 195 -0.58 -5.15 -18.98
N LEU A 196 -0.86 -5.86 -17.89
CA LEU A 196 -0.20 -7.13 -17.58
C LEU A 196 -0.73 -8.25 -18.48
N GLU A 197 -0.02 -9.38 -18.50
CA GLU A 197 -0.60 -10.65 -18.96
C GLU A 197 -1.96 -10.84 -18.29
N ASN A 198 -2.94 -11.39 -19.02
CA ASN A 198 -4.32 -11.60 -18.57
C ASN A 198 -4.99 -10.39 -17.86
N GLY A 199 -4.53 -9.16 -18.13
CA GLY A 199 -4.88 -7.93 -17.41
C GLY A 199 -6.37 -7.62 -17.33
N GLU A 200 -7.14 -7.95 -18.36
CA GLU A 200 -8.61 -7.81 -18.33
C GLU A 200 -9.22 -8.63 -17.18
N TYR A 201 -8.78 -9.87 -16.98
CA TYR A 201 -9.29 -10.73 -15.91
C TYR A 201 -8.86 -10.25 -14.53
N ILE A 202 -7.65 -9.69 -14.43
CA ILE A 202 -7.17 -9.04 -13.19
C ILE A 202 -8.07 -7.87 -12.84
N VAL A 203 -8.36 -6.98 -13.79
CA VAL A 203 -9.23 -5.82 -13.55
C VAL A 203 -10.63 -6.26 -13.15
N ARG A 204 -11.20 -7.22 -13.88
CA ARG A 204 -12.50 -7.80 -13.52
C ARG A 204 -12.48 -8.38 -12.09
N TYR A 205 -11.38 -9.00 -11.67
CA TYR A 205 -11.24 -9.57 -10.33
C TYR A 205 -11.45 -8.48 -9.27
N PHE A 206 -10.72 -7.37 -9.41
CA PHE A 206 -10.85 -6.25 -8.49
C PHE A 206 -12.21 -5.55 -8.56
N LEU A 207 -12.79 -5.39 -9.75
CA LEU A 207 -14.12 -4.78 -9.89
C LEU A 207 -15.23 -5.59 -9.20
N THR A 208 -15.13 -6.92 -9.11
CA THR A 208 -16.12 -7.72 -8.34
C THR A 208 -16.07 -7.50 -6.84
N SER A 209 -14.97 -6.93 -6.33
CA SER A 209 -14.84 -6.56 -4.91
C SER A 209 -15.42 -5.19 -4.59
N VAL A 210 -15.76 -4.38 -5.61
CA VAL A 210 -16.43 -3.09 -5.43
C VAL A 210 -17.93 -3.36 -5.24
N PRO A 211 -18.55 -2.88 -4.14
CA PRO A 211 -19.97 -3.07 -3.92
C PRO A 211 -20.80 -2.24 -4.93
N LEU A 212 -21.97 -2.74 -5.29
CA LEU A 212 -22.90 -2.03 -6.16
C LEU A 212 -23.39 -0.73 -5.49
N GLY A 213 -23.36 0.39 -6.22
CA GLY A 213 -23.79 1.69 -5.71
C GLY A 213 -22.75 2.35 -4.80
N PHE A 214 -21.46 2.10 -5.03
CA PHE A 214 -20.38 2.79 -4.33
C PHE A 214 -20.45 4.30 -4.67
N PRO A 215 -20.66 5.19 -3.68
CA PRO A 215 -20.74 6.63 -3.91
C PRO A 215 -19.38 7.29 -4.12
#